data_AF-A0A365U2T9-F1
#
_entry.id   AF-A0A365U2T9-F1
#
_cell.length_a   1.000
_cell.length_b   1.000
_cell.length_c   1.000
_cell.angle_alpha   90.00
_cell.angle_beta   90.00
_cell.angle_gamma   90.00
#
_symmetry.space_group_name_H-M   'P 1'
#
loop_
_entity.id
_entity.type
_entity.pdbx_description
1 polymer ?
#
loop_
_entity_poly.entity_id
_entity_poly.type
_entity_poly.pdbx_seq_one_letter_code
_entity_poly.pdbx_strand_id
1 'polypeptide(L)'
;MVDDERETRCPLTVDVDHLLAEMRTVYPAGLPNLFRTLKGNPAVLSAFLALDSELEAHGRLSPAERLLVGLITAEHVECGYCQAALSKEAVEAGTPEPIVEALLDRGLPNDDRARTLAQAARRILELHGRLPSSEIAHLERRGLDEASLLEIIAVVGEFTIATYANHLKRTRLDPEYRSTPAARPPQP
;
A
#
# COMPACT_ATOMS: atom_id res chain seq x y z
N MET A 1 54.12 -3.92 -12.24
CA MET A 1 53.11 -4.74 -12.91
C MET A 1 51.78 -4.21 -12.45
N VAL A 2 51.11 -3.58 -13.40
CA VAL A 2 49.78 -2.98 -13.31
C VAL A 2 48.77 -4.13 -13.43
N ASP A 3 47.52 -3.81 -13.10
CA ASP A 3 46.29 -4.61 -13.31
C ASP A 3 45.88 -5.53 -12.16
N ASP A 4 44.96 -5.03 -11.33
CA ASP A 4 43.68 -5.71 -11.16
C ASP A 4 42.57 -4.67 -10.98
N GLU A 5 41.57 -4.80 -11.81
CA GLU A 5 40.57 -3.82 -12.18
C GLU A 5 39.63 -3.55 -11.01
N ARG A 6 39.79 -2.39 -10.36
CA ARG A 6 38.63 -1.72 -9.74
C ARG A 6 37.76 -1.18 -10.85
N GLU A 7 37.06 -2.09 -11.50
CA GLU A 7 35.99 -1.75 -12.41
C GLU A 7 34.98 -0.92 -11.60
N THR A 8 34.99 0.36 -11.93
CA THR A 8 34.27 1.40 -11.24
C THR A 8 32.82 1.22 -11.64
N ARG A 9 32.10 0.34 -10.92
CA ARG A 9 30.67 0.18 -11.12
C ARG A 9 30.03 1.51 -10.73
N CYS A 10 29.71 2.32 -11.74
CA CYS A 10 28.90 3.52 -11.62
C CYS A 10 27.72 3.17 -10.69
N PRO A 11 27.53 3.84 -9.54
CA PRO A 11 26.32 3.61 -8.79
C PRO A 11 25.19 4.03 -9.74
N LEU A 12 24.36 3.08 -10.17
CA LEU A 12 23.14 3.40 -10.91
C LEU A 12 22.36 4.37 -10.04
N THR A 13 22.50 5.65 -10.31
CA THR A 13 21.78 6.70 -9.60
C THR A 13 20.34 6.57 -10.03
N VAL A 14 19.46 6.26 -9.07
CA VAL A 14 18.01 6.23 -9.31
C VAL A 14 17.59 7.56 -9.93
N ASP A 15 17.01 7.51 -11.12
CA ASP A 15 16.46 8.70 -11.78
C ASP A 15 15.10 9.05 -11.17
N VAL A 16 15.15 9.82 -10.09
CA VAL A 16 13.94 10.24 -9.36
C VAL A 16 13.04 11.12 -10.21
N ASP A 17 13.60 11.95 -11.08
CA ASP A 17 12.78 12.89 -11.85
C ASP A 17 12.00 12.15 -12.93
N HIS A 18 12.58 11.08 -13.50
CA HIS A 18 11.86 10.13 -14.35
C HIS A 18 10.73 9.41 -13.59
N LEU A 19 11.01 8.81 -12.43
CA LEU A 19 9.99 8.13 -11.62
C LEU A 19 8.81 9.06 -11.26
N LEU A 20 9.09 10.31 -10.90
CA LEU A 20 8.03 11.27 -10.59
C LEU A 20 7.29 11.77 -11.85
N ALA A 21 7.93 11.76 -13.01
CA ALA A 21 7.26 12.06 -14.27
C ALA A 21 6.26 10.95 -14.64
N GLU A 22 6.65 9.69 -14.48
CA GLU A 22 5.75 8.55 -14.67
C GLU A 22 4.54 8.62 -13.73
N MET A 23 4.76 8.87 -12.44
CA MET A 23 3.65 8.96 -11.47
C MET A 23 2.70 10.14 -11.75
N ARG A 24 3.15 11.23 -12.37
CA ARG A 24 2.24 12.32 -12.79
C ARG A 24 1.28 11.91 -13.90
N THR A 25 1.62 10.88 -14.68
CA THR A 25 0.71 10.34 -15.70
C THR A 25 -0.42 9.53 -15.07
N VAL A 26 -0.12 8.83 -13.96
CA VAL A 26 -1.08 8.05 -13.18
C VAL A 26 -1.97 8.96 -12.33
N TYR A 27 -1.43 10.06 -11.81
CA TYR A 27 -2.13 11.01 -10.93
C TYR A 27 -2.33 12.39 -11.60
N PRO A 28 -3.22 12.51 -12.61
CA PRO A 28 -3.42 13.76 -13.36
C PRO A 28 -4.06 14.88 -12.52
N ALA A 29 -4.78 14.53 -11.44
CA ALA A 29 -5.39 15.49 -10.53
C ALA A 29 -4.36 16.13 -9.56
N GLY A 30 -3.18 15.52 -9.40
CA GLY A 30 -2.14 15.99 -8.49
C GLY A 30 -1.32 14.82 -7.96
N LEU A 31 0.01 14.95 -8.01
CA LEU A 31 0.92 13.91 -7.52
C LEU A 31 0.86 13.83 -5.98
N PRO A 32 0.49 12.67 -5.40
CA PRO A 32 0.36 12.51 -3.96
C PRO A 32 1.62 12.92 -3.19
N ASN A 33 1.44 13.60 -2.06
CA ASN A 33 2.54 14.04 -1.20
C ASN A 33 3.39 12.87 -0.67
N LEU A 34 2.88 11.64 -0.66
CA LEU A 34 3.64 10.41 -0.39
C LEU A 34 4.89 10.30 -1.27
N PHE A 35 4.81 10.55 -2.58
CA PHE A 35 6.00 10.42 -3.45
C PHE A 35 7.07 11.46 -3.12
N ARG A 36 6.66 12.67 -2.72
CA ARG A 36 7.60 13.69 -2.20
C ARG A 36 8.20 13.28 -0.86
N THR A 37 7.44 12.57 -0.05
CA THR A 37 7.88 12.03 1.25
C THR A 37 8.99 11.00 1.04
N LEU A 38 8.76 10.03 0.15
CA LEU A 38 9.72 8.98 -0.17
C LEU A 38 10.93 9.50 -0.98
N LYS A 39 10.78 10.59 -1.76
CA LYS A 39 11.91 11.26 -2.45
C LYS A 39 13.07 11.62 -1.52
N GLY A 40 12.84 11.74 -0.20
CA GLY A 40 13.91 11.91 0.78
C GLY A 40 14.97 10.80 0.75
N ASN A 41 14.64 9.63 0.20
CA ASN A 41 15.59 8.58 -0.15
C ASN A 41 15.21 7.97 -1.53
N PRO A 42 15.93 8.32 -2.61
CA PRO A 42 15.68 7.81 -3.96
C PRO A 42 15.55 6.28 -4.06
N ALA A 43 16.39 5.54 -3.33
CA ALA A 43 16.35 4.08 -3.36
C ALA A 43 15.04 3.53 -2.76
N VAL A 44 14.51 4.17 -1.72
CA VAL A 44 13.22 3.79 -1.11
C VAL A 44 12.06 4.11 -2.05
N LEU A 45 12.05 5.30 -2.69
CA LEU A 45 11.03 5.64 -3.68
C LEU A 45 11.02 4.64 -4.85
N SER A 46 12.19 4.30 -5.38
CA SER A 46 12.30 3.33 -6.47
C SER A 46 11.85 1.94 -6.06
N ALA A 47 12.24 1.46 -4.87
CA ALA A 47 11.82 0.14 -4.39
C ALA A 47 10.30 0.07 -4.14
N PHE A 48 9.71 1.14 -3.61
CA PHE A 48 8.27 1.25 -3.39
C PHE A 48 7.51 1.13 -4.72
N LEU A 49 7.89 1.94 -5.72
CA LEU A 49 7.25 1.93 -7.04
C LEU A 49 7.46 0.61 -7.79
N ALA A 50 8.64 -0.01 -7.66
CA ALA A 50 8.92 -1.30 -8.27
C ALA A 50 8.05 -2.41 -7.67
N LEU A 51 7.83 -2.39 -6.35
CA LEU A 51 6.95 -3.35 -5.70
C LEU A 51 5.50 -3.18 -6.17
N ASP A 52 4.97 -1.95 -6.16
CA ASP A 52 3.61 -1.68 -6.64
C ASP A 52 3.41 -2.16 -8.09
N SER A 53 4.32 -1.78 -8.99
CA SER A 53 4.23 -2.14 -10.41
C SER A 53 4.32 -3.65 -10.65
N GLU A 54 5.17 -4.36 -9.91
CA GLU A 54 5.30 -5.82 -10.04
C GLU A 54 4.02 -6.53 -9.58
N LEU A 55 3.44 -6.08 -8.45
CA LEU A 55 2.16 -6.61 -7.95
C LEU A 55 1.00 -6.27 -8.88
N GLU A 56 0.98 -5.08 -9.49
CA GLU A 56 -0.04 -4.72 -10.47
C GLU A 56 0.01 -5.60 -11.72
N ALA A 57 1.20 -5.88 -12.23
CA ALA A 57 1.38 -6.63 -13.47
C ALA A 57 1.21 -8.15 -13.30
N HIS A 58 1.61 -8.68 -12.14
CA HIS A 58 1.82 -10.12 -11.94
C HIS A 58 1.15 -10.69 -10.68
N GLY A 59 0.45 -9.85 -9.92
CA GLY A 59 -0.29 -10.24 -8.73
C GLY A 59 -1.56 -11.05 -9.01
N ARG A 60 -2.13 -11.56 -7.91
CA ARG A 60 -3.38 -12.30 -7.75
C ARG A 60 -4.50 -11.39 -7.29
N LEU A 61 -4.19 -10.32 -6.58
CA LEU A 61 -5.17 -9.36 -6.13
C LEU A 61 -5.44 -8.34 -7.24
N SER A 62 -6.72 -8.02 -7.44
CA SER A 62 -7.11 -6.89 -8.29
C SER A 62 -6.61 -5.57 -7.70
N PRO A 63 -6.50 -4.50 -8.52
CA PRO A 63 -6.12 -3.18 -8.03
C PRO A 63 -6.97 -2.70 -6.85
N ALA A 64 -8.29 -2.91 -6.90
CA ALA A 64 -9.20 -2.57 -5.80
C ALA A 64 -8.88 -3.37 -4.52
N GLU A 65 -8.59 -4.68 -4.62
CA GLU A 65 -8.24 -5.50 -3.45
C GLU A 65 -6.90 -5.07 -2.83
N ARG A 66 -5.89 -4.71 -3.63
CA ARG A 66 -4.62 -4.18 -3.11
C ARG A 66 -4.85 -2.89 -2.31
N LEU A 67 -5.69 -1.99 -2.81
CA LEU A 67 -6.07 -0.77 -2.09
C LEU A 67 -6.83 -1.05 -0.78
N LEU A 68 -7.69 -2.09 -0.75
CA LEU A 68 -8.34 -2.50 0.50
C LEU A 68 -7.34 -3.03 1.54
N VAL A 69 -6.38 -3.86 1.14
CA VAL A 69 -5.32 -4.35 2.05
C VAL A 69 -4.47 -3.18 2.56
N GLY A 70 -4.13 -2.23 1.68
CA GLY A 70 -3.47 -0.98 2.06
C GLY A 70 -4.30 -0.19 3.07
N LEU A 71 -5.60 -0.03 2.84
CA LEU A 71 -6.51 0.69 3.73
C LEU A 71 -6.56 0.03 5.11
N ILE A 72 -6.65 -1.31 5.16
CA ILE A 72 -6.63 -2.08 6.41
C ILE A 72 -5.29 -1.91 7.14
N THR A 73 -4.18 -1.86 6.41
CA THR A 73 -2.85 -1.61 6.99
C THR A 73 -2.78 -0.20 7.59
N ALA A 74 -3.24 0.81 6.84
CA ALA A 74 -3.32 2.19 7.29
C ALA A 74 -4.27 2.38 8.48
N GLU A 75 -5.37 1.64 8.50
CA GLU A 75 -6.31 1.57 9.62
C GLU A 75 -5.62 0.99 10.86
N HIS A 76 -4.95 -0.16 10.72
CA HIS A 76 -4.27 -0.86 11.81
C HIS A 76 -3.20 -0.01 12.51
N VAL A 77 -2.44 0.78 11.73
CA VAL A 77 -1.39 1.67 12.25
C VAL A 77 -1.87 3.11 12.47
N GLU A 78 -3.17 3.37 12.27
CA GLU A 78 -3.82 4.67 12.48
C GLU A 78 -3.28 5.83 11.60
N CYS A 79 -2.79 5.56 10.39
CA CYS A 79 -2.30 6.61 9.47
C CYS A 79 -3.45 7.39 8.82
N GLY A 80 -3.78 8.57 9.36
CA GLY A 80 -4.85 9.43 8.84
C GLY A 80 -4.66 9.91 7.39
N TYR A 81 -3.44 10.25 6.97
CA TYR A 81 -3.14 10.56 5.56
C TYR A 81 -3.49 9.37 4.66
N CYS A 82 -3.04 8.18 5.06
CA CYS A 82 -3.14 6.98 4.26
C CYS A 82 -4.57 6.49 4.19
N GLN A 83 -5.33 6.56 5.29
CA GLN A 83 -6.77 6.27 5.31
C GLN A 83 -7.50 7.18 4.32
N ALA A 84 -7.25 8.48 4.34
CA ALA A 84 -7.87 9.42 3.40
C ALA A 84 -7.51 9.12 1.93
N ALA A 85 -6.23 8.92 1.62
CA ALA A 85 -5.80 8.62 0.25
C ALA A 85 -6.38 7.30 -0.26
N LEU A 86 -6.24 6.22 0.51
CA LEU A 86 -6.65 4.88 0.11
C LEU A 86 -8.17 4.71 0.07
N SER A 87 -8.93 5.41 0.93
CA SER A 87 -10.38 5.45 0.80
C SER A 87 -10.83 6.04 -0.53
N LYS A 88 -10.23 7.15 -0.96
CA LYS A 88 -10.55 7.76 -2.26
C LYS A 88 -10.17 6.84 -3.41
N GLU A 89 -8.93 6.38 -3.41
CA GLU A 89 -8.38 5.57 -4.51
C GLU A 89 -9.13 4.23 -4.63
N ALA A 90 -9.52 3.61 -3.51
CA ALA A 90 -10.32 2.38 -3.54
C ALA A 90 -11.68 2.61 -4.21
N VAL A 91 -12.36 3.74 -3.94
CA VAL A 91 -13.63 4.10 -4.58
C VAL A 91 -13.44 4.38 -6.07
N GLU A 92 -12.39 5.12 -6.44
CA GLU A 92 -12.02 5.39 -7.83
C GLU A 92 -11.68 4.10 -8.60
N ALA A 93 -11.11 3.10 -7.93
CA ALA A 93 -10.87 1.76 -8.44
C ALA A 93 -12.12 0.85 -8.48
N GLY A 94 -13.29 1.37 -8.09
CA GLY A 94 -14.58 0.66 -8.19
C GLY A 94 -15.05 -0.03 -6.92
N THR A 95 -14.38 0.19 -5.77
CA THR A 95 -14.87 -0.31 -4.48
C THR A 95 -16.13 0.46 -4.06
N PRO A 96 -17.24 -0.20 -3.71
CA PRO A 96 -18.39 0.46 -3.11
C PRO A 96 -18.05 1.17 -1.79
N GLU A 97 -18.51 2.41 -1.62
CA GLU A 97 -18.30 3.22 -0.41
C GLU A 97 -18.65 2.48 0.90
N PRO A 98 -19.73 1.69 1.02
CA PRO A 98 -20.04 0.96 2.26
C PRO A 98 -18.98 -0.06 2.68
N ILE A 99 -18.17 -0.58 1.74
CA ILE A 99 -17.04 -1.45 2.05
C ILE A 99 -15.93 -0.63 2.71
N VAL A 100 -15.61 0.53 2.14
CA VAL A 100 -14.58 1.45 2.65
C VAL A 100 -14.94 1.93 4.06
N GLU A 101 -16.20 2.36 4.25
CA GLU A 101 -16.72 2.79 5.56
C GLU A 101 -16.61 1.69 6.61
N ALA A 102 -17.06 0.47 6.27
CA ALA A 102 -16.96 -0.67 7.19
C ALA A 102 -15.51 -0.98 7.59
N LEU A 103 -14.54 -0.81 6.69
CA LEU A 103 -13.13 -1.03 7.01
C LEU A 103 -12.58 0.06 7.92
N LEU A 104 -12.90 1.33 7.66
CA LEU A 104 -12.50 2.47 8.50
C LEU A 104 -12.99 2.34 9.95
N ASP A 105 -14.18 1.77 10.13
CA ASP A 105 -14.78 1.52 11.46
C ASP A 105 -14.28 0.23 12.12
N ARG A 106 -13.20 -0.39 11.61
CA ARG A 106 -12.70 -1.71 12.05
C ARG A 106 -13.73 -2.84 11.91
N GLY A 107 -14.83 -2.61 11.19
CA GLY A 107 -15.89 -3.56 10.91
C GLY A 107 -15.53 -4.56 9.82
N LEU A 108 -16.48 -5.45 9.50
CA LEU A 108 -16.38 -6.39 8.38
C LEU A 108 -17.39 -6.00 7.29
N PRO A 109 -16.96 -5.82 6.03
CA PRO A 109 -17.87 -5.58 4.92
C PRO A 109 -18.91 -6.69 4.72
N ASN A 110 -20.07 -6.36 4.16
CA ASN A 110 -21.09 -7.36 3.81
C ASN A 110 -20.73 -8.17 2.56
N ASP A 111 -19.87 -7.65 1.70
CA ASP A 111 -19.31 -8.39 0.58
C ASP A 111 -18.39 -9.53 1.05
N ASP A 112 -18.63 -10.75 0.56
CA ASP A 112 -17.92 -11.94 1.03
C ASP A 112 -16.42 -11.91 0.69
N ARG A 113 -16.06 -11.37 -0.47
CA ARG A 113 -14.67 -11.30 -0.92
C ARG A 113 -13.89 -10.28 -0.10
N ALA A 114 -14.42 -9.06 0.01
CA ALA A 114 -13.83 -8.00 0.83
C ALA A 114 -13.78 -8.39 2.32
N ARG A 115 -14.79 -9.11 2.83
CA ARG A 115 -14.78 -9.67 4.19
C ARG A 115 -13.64 -10.67 4.39
N THR A 116 -13.45 -11.59 3.44
CA THR A 116 -12.37 -12.59 3.51
C THR A 116 -11.00 -11.90 3.49
N LEU A 117 -10.82 -10.93 2.60
CA LEU A 117 -9.59 -10.14 2.49
C LEU A 117 -9.31 -9.35 3.78
N ALA A 118 -10.33 -8.71 4.34
CA ALA A 118 -10.24 -7.98 5.60
C ALA A 118 -9.81 -8.87 6.77
N GLN A 119 -10.39 -10.07 6.86
CA GLN A 119 -10.01 -11.04 7.87
C GLN A 119 -8.56 -11.51 7.69
N ALA A 120 -8.16 -11.87 6.46
CA ALA A 120 -6.79 -12.31 6.18
C ALA A 120 -5.75 -11.24 6.53
N ALA A 121 -5.93 -10.02 6.01
CA ALA A 121 -5.00 -8.91 6.24
C ALA A 121 -4.88 -8.54 7.72
N ARG A 122 -6.01 -8.42 8.45
CA ARG A 122 -5.99 -8.13 9.90
C ARG A 122 -5.29 -9.24 10.68
N ARG A 123 -5.54 -10.50 10.36
CA ARG A 123 -4.91 -11.64 11.05
C ARG A 123 -3.41 -11.71 10.78
N ILE A 124 -2.97 -11.40 9.56
CA ILE A 124 -1.55 -11.25 9.21
C ILE A 124 -0.90 -10.13 10.03
N LEU A 125 -1.54 -8.97 10.12
CA LEU A 125 -1.05 -7.83 10.90
C LEU A 125 -0.99 -8.15 12.40
N GLU A 126 -2.08 -8.64 12.99
CA GLU A 126 -2.21 -8.95 14.42
C GLU A 126 -1.25 -10.07 14.89
N LEU A 127 -1.06 -11.10 14.07
CA LEU A 127 -0.20 -12.24 14.41
C LEU A 127 1.22 -12.13 13.87
N HIS A 128 1.51 -11.05 13.14
CA HIS A 128 2.78 -10.83 12.46
C HIS A 128 3.12 -12.03 11.55
N GLY A 129 2.13 -12.47 10.75
CA GLY A 129 2.23 -13.59 9.81
C GLY A 129 2.14 -14.99 10.43
N ARG A 130 2.03 -15.15 11.76
CA ARG A 130 2.01 -16.46 12.44
C ARG A 130 0.63 -17.14 12.43
N LEU A 131 -0.01 -17.24 11.26
CA LEU A 131 -1.32 -17.86 11.14
C LEU A 131 -1.22 -19.39 11.37
N PRO A 132 -2.13 -20.00 12.16
CA PRO A 132 -2.17 -21.45 12.29
C PRO A 132 -2.63 -22.11 10.98
N SER A 133 -2.16 -23.32 10.69
CA SER A 133 -2.48 -24.03 9.45
C SER A 133 -3.98 -24.22 9.20
N SER A 134 -4.78 -24.33 10.27
CA SER A 134 -6.25 -24.42 10.18
C SER A 134 -6.88 -23.15 9.62
N GLU A 135 -6.30 -21.98 9.92
CA GLU A 135 -6.76 -20.68 9.46
C GLU A 135 -6.34 -20.44 8.01
N ILE A 136 -5.09 -20.80 7.66
CA ILE A 136 -4.62 -20.79 6.26
C ILE A 136 -5.55 -21.65 5.38
N ALA A 137 -5.82 -22.89 5.80
CA ALA A 137 -6.73 -23.77 5.06
C ALA A 137 -8.17 -23.22 4.99
N HIS A 138 -8.61 -22.45 6.00
CA HIS A 138 -9.93 -21.80 5.95
C HIS A 138 -9.97 -20.67 4.92
N LEU A 139 -8.93 -19.85 4.84
CA LEU A 139 -8.81 -18.76 3.87
C LEU A 139 -8.70 -19.30 2.43
N GLU A 140 -7.96 -20.40 2.24
CA GLU A 140 -7.84 -21.08 0.94
C GLU A 140 -9.20 -21.57 0.43
N ARG A 141 -10.02 -22.19 1.28
CA ARG A 141 -11.39 -22.59 0.93
C ARG A 141 -12.31 -21.42 0.56
N ARG A 142 -11.92 -20.19 0.90
CA ARG A 142 -12.62 -18.95 0.55
C ARG A 142 -11.96 -18.20 -0.62
N GLY A 143 -11.04 -18.86 -1.32
CA GLY A 143 -10.41 -18.35 -2.54
C GLY A 143 -9.21 -17.44 -2.30
N LEU A 144 -8.61 -17.45 -1.09
CA LEU A 144 -7.30 -16.85 -0.84
C LEU A 144 -6.28 -17.97 -0.66
N ASP A 145 -5.71 -18.42 -1.77
CA ASP A 145 -4.65 -19.41 -1.79
C ASP A 145 -3.34 -18.87 -1.21
N GLU A 146 -2.34 -19.74 -1.08
CA GLU A 146 -1.02 -19.36 -0.54
C GLU A 146 -0.39 -18.17 -1.30
N ALA A 147 -0.52 -18.14 -2.63
CA ALA A 147 -0.02 -17.04 -3.45
C ALA A 147 -0.70 -15.71 -3.09
N SER A 148 -2.02 -15.72 -2.92
CA SER A 148 -2.78 -14.55 -2.48
C SER A 148 -2.36 -14.09 -1.08
N LEU A 149 -2.11 -15.02 -0.15
CA LEU A 149 -1.66 -14.68 1.20
C LEU A 149 -0.26 -14.06 1.22
N LEU A 150 0.66 -14.57 0.40
CA LEU A 150 2.00 -13.98 0.23
C LEU A 150 1.92 -12.57 -0.36
N GLU A 151 1.01 -12.36 -1.31
CA GLU A 151 0.78 -11.03 -1.86
C GLU A 151 0.14 -10.06 -0.86
N ILE A 152 -0.80 -10.51 -0.03
CA ILE A 152 -1.31 -9.69 1.08
C ILE A 152 -0.15 -9.25 2.00
N ILE A 153 0.81 -10.13 2.29
CA ILE A 153 2.00 -9.78 3.08
C ILE A 153 2.86 -8.73 2.35
N ALA A 154 3.04 -8.86 1.02
CA ALA A 154 3.78 -7.90 0.22
C ALA A 154 3.12 -6.52 0.25
N VAL A 155 1.79 -6.45 0.06
CA VAL A 155 1.00 -5.20 0.13
C VAL A 155 1.03 -4.62 1.54
N VAL A 156 0.95 -5.45 2.60
CA VAL A 156 1.16 -4.99 3.99
C VAL A 156 2.54 -4.36 4.16
N GLY A 157 3.59 -4.97 3.60
CA GLY A 157 4.95 -4.42 3.65
C GLY A 157 5.07 -3.08 2.92
N GLU A 158 4.52 -2.99 1.72
CA GLU A 158 4.44 -1.77 0.92
C GLU A 158 3.76 -0.63 1.69
N PHE A 159 2.58 -0.88 2.24
CA PHE A 159 1.84 0.13 2.98
C PHE A 159 2.42 0.38 4.37
N THR A 160 3.20 -0.54 4.94
CA THR A 160 4.01 -0.24 6.13
C THR A 160 5.07 0.82 5.80
N ILE A 161 5.75 0.71 4.65
CA ILE A 161 6.71 1.74 4.19
C ILE A 161 6.00 3.09 4.06
N ALA A 162 4.87 3.14 3.34
CA ALA A 162 4.15 4.39 3.10
C ALA A 162 3.60 5.01 4.40
N THR A 163 2.94 4.22 5.24
CA THR A 163 2.33 4.70 6.49
C THR A 163 3.38 5.23 7.46
N TYR A 164 4.47 4.49 7.66
CA TYR A 164 5.52 4.91 8.59
C TYR A 164 6.30 6.12 8.07
N ALA A 165 6.56 6.20 6.76
CA ALA A 165 7.15 7.38 6.16
C ALA A 165 6.25 8.62 6.35
N ASN A 166 4.94 8.46 6.19
CA ASN A 166 3.98 9.55 6.39
C ASN A 166 3.90 10.01 7.84
N HIS A 167 3.97 9.10 8.82
CA HIS A 167 4.11 9.45 10.23
C HIS A 167 5.41 10.21 10.50
N LEU A 168 6.55 9.64 10.08
CA LEU A 168 7.88 10.21 10.30
C LEU A 168 7.99 11.63 9.74
N LYS A 169 7.40 11.87 8.57
CA LYS A 169 7.51 13.15 7.86
C LYS A 169 6.31 14.07 8.10
N ARG A 170 5.31 13.64 8.88
CA ARG A 170 4.05 14.35 9.12
C ARG A 170 3.45 14.86 7.81
N THR A 171 3.33 13.97 6.84
CA THR A 171 2.91 14.31 5.48
C THR A 171 1.58 15.03 5.50
N ARG A 172 1.53 16.19 4.84
CA ARG A 172 0.32 17.00 4.76
C ARG A 172 -0.65 16.35 3.79
N LEU A 173 -1.94 16.39 4.13
CA LEU A 173 -3.00 15.89 3.27
C LEU A 173 -3.13 16.76 2.00
N ASP A 174 -3.04 16.09 0.86
CA ASP A 174 -3.26 16.69 -0.46
C ASP A 174 -4.69 17.25 -0.56
N PRO A 175 -4.90 18.38 -1.26
CA PRO A 175 -6.24 18.95 -1.47
C PRO A 175 -7.27 17.94 -1.97
N GLU A 176 -6.84 17.03 -2.85
CA GLU A 176 -7.67 16.04 -3.54
C GLU A 176 -8.24 14.99 -2.59
N TYR A 177 -7.61 14.76 -1.43
CA TYR A 177 -8.05 13.78 -0.43
C TYR A 177 -8.89 14.38 0.70
N ARG A 178 -9.01 15.71 0.78
CA ARG A 178 -9.68 16.41 1.91
C ARG A 178 -11.19 16.18 1.99
N SER A 179 -11.82 15.78 0.90
CA SER A 179 -13.26 15.50 0.85
C SER A 179 -13.61 14.08 1.30
N THR A 180 -12.63 13.24 1.63
CA THR A 180 -12.89 11.88 2.08
C THR A 180 -13.40 11.85 3.52
N PRO A 181 -14.30 10.93 3.89
CA PRO A 181 -14.76 10.77 5.28
C PRO A 181 -13.61 10.49 6.26
N ALA A 182 -12.52 9.88 5.77
CA ALA A 182 -11.32 9.59 6.55
C ALA A 182 -10.32 10.76 6.67
N ALA A 183 -10.60 11.91 6.06
CA ALA A 183 -9.72 13.07 6.10
C ALA A 183 -9.51 13.55 7.55
N ARG A 184 -8.28 13.37 8.05
CA ARG A 184 -7.85 13.84 9.38
C ARG A 184 -6.64 14.76 9.25
N PRO A 185 -6.48 15.74 10.17
CA PRO A 185 -5.24 16.50 10.24
C PRO A 185 -4.05 15.57 10.53
N PRO A 186 -2.83 15.95 10.11
CA PRO A 186 -1.63 15.15 10.38
C PRO A 186 -1.46 14.93 11.87
N GLN A 187 -1.14 13.68 12.26
CA GLN A 187 -0.96 13.31 13.65
C GLN A 187 0.31 13.96 14.25
N PRO A 188 0.29 14.28 15.55
CA PRO A 188 1.41 14.94 16.24
C PRO A 188 2.69 14.11 16.24
#